data_AF-A0A415D506-F1
#
_entry.id   AF-A0A415D506-F1
#
_cell.length_a   1.000
_cell.length_b   1.000
_cell.length_c   1.000
_cell.angle_alpha   90.00
_cell.angle_beta   90.00
_cell.angle_gamma   90.00
#
_symmetry.space_group_name_H-M   'P 1'
#
loop_
_entity.id
_entity.type
_entity.pdbx_description
1 polymer ?
#
loop_
_entity_poly.entity_id
_entity_poly.type
_entity_poly.pdbx_seq_one_letter_code
_entity_poly.pdbx_strand_id
1 'polypeptide(L)'
;MTPRALNIYKEQQEDREREVAVMQDISAWMNGLYVLKAIGCVLSKKASYPEKHMIVGNEYSEELTEEELEEIIDQNTQIAAANFAAWANRTNNTDSR
;
A
#
# COMPACT_ATOMS: atom_id res chain seq x y z
N MET A 1 8.58 -24.82 21.50
CA MET A 1 7.75 -23.80 20.83
C MET A 1 6.77 -23.26 21.86
N THR A 2 6.82 -21.98 22.23
CA THR A 2 5.99 -21.40 23.29
C THR A 2 4.75 -20.73 22.71
N PRO A 3 3.62 -20.64 23.44
CA PRO A 3 2.39 -20.01 22.95
C PRO A 3 2.58 -18.55 22.49
N ARG A 4 3.47 -17.81 23.15
CA ARG A 4 3.84 -16.45 22.73
C ARG A 4 4.56 -16.42 21.38
N ALA A 5 5.46 -17.36 21.13
CA ALA A 5 6.15 -17.45 19.84
C ALA A 5 5.15 -17.79 18.72
N LEU A 6 4.20 -18.70 18.98
CA LEU A 6 3.14 -19.05 18.03
C LEU A 6 2.26 -17.86 17.64
N ASN A 7 1.89 -17.01 18.60
CA ASN A 7 1.11 -15.80 18.30
C ASN A 7 1.87 -14.81 17.40
N ILE A 8 3.16 -14.57 17.68
CA ILE A 8 3.99 -13.67 16.86
C ILE A 8 4.11 -14.22 15.42
N TYR A 9 4.30 -15.52 15.25
CA TYR A 9 4.33 -16.14 13.93
C TYR A 9 2.99 -16.05 13.20
N LYS A 10 1.87 -16.19 13.92
CA LYS A 10 0.52 -16.05 13.35
C LYS A 10 0.30 -14.63 12.84
N GLU A 11 0.66 -13.64 13.65
CA GLU A 11 0.55 -12.21 13.32
C GLU A 11 1.39 -11.86 12.08
N GLN A 12 2.65 -12.30 12.03
CA GLN A 12 3.51 -12.10 10.85
C GLN A 12 2.99 -12.78 9.57
N GLN A 13 2.31 -13.92 9.72
CA GLN A 13 1.70 -14.59 8.59
C GLN A 13 0.49 -13.82 8.08
N GLU A 14 -0.35 -13.32 8.99
CA GLU A 14 -1.50 -12.46 8.67
C GLU A 14 -1.04 -11.18 7.96
N ASP A 15 0.04 -10.53 8.42
CA ASP A 15 0.63 -9.35 7.77
C ASP A 15 1.13 -9.64 6.35
N ARG A 16 1.77 -10.79 6.14
CA ARG A 16 2.24 -11.17 4.79
C ARG A 16 1.07 -11.45 3.85
N GLU A 17 0.04 -12.14 4.34
CA GLU A 17 -1.17 -12.40 3.56
C GLU A 17 -1.88 -11.08 3.20
N ARG A 18 -1.84 -10.09 4.09
CA ARG A 18 -2.32 -8.72 3.84
C ARG A 18 -1.54 -8.03 2.73
N GLU A 19 -0.21 -8.01 2.79
CA GLU A 19 0.62 -7.37 1.74
C GLU A 19 0.36 -7.99 0.36
N VAL A 20 0.21 -9.31 0.29
CA VAL A 20 -0.11 -10.02 -0.95
C VAL A 20 -1.49 -9.61 -1.48
N ALA A 21 -2.51 -9.52 -0.63
CA ALA A 21 -3.85 -9.10 -1.04
C ALA A 21 -3.86 -7.66 -1.58
N VAL A 22 -3.15 -6.73 -0.92
CA VAL A 22 -3.00 -5.34 -1.37
C VAL A 22 -2.32 -5.29 -2.74
N MET A 23 -1.21 -6.02 -2.90
CA MET A 23 -0.47 -6.05 -4.16
C MET A 23 -1.29 -6.65 -5.30
N GLN A 24 -2.12 -7.66 -5.01
CA GLN A 24 -3.05 -8.24 -5.97
C GLN A 24 -4.09 -7.22 -6.40
N ASP A 25 -4.66 -6.43 -5.49
CA ASP A 25 -5.67 -5.43 -5.82
C ASP A 25 -5.08 -4.28 -6.67
N ILE A 26 -3.87 -3.82 -6.33
CA ILE A 26 -3.11 -2.88 -7.16
C ILE A 26 -2.87 -3.47 -8.56
N SER A 27 -2.49 -4.74 -8.64
CA SER A 27 -2.27 -5.41 -9.93
C SER A 27 -3.56 -5.52 -10.75
N ALA A 28 -4.71 -5.76 -10.10
CA ALA A 28 -6.01 -5.81 -10.75
C ALA A 28 -6.40 -4.43 -11.30
N TRP A 29 -6.09 -3.36 -10.57
CA TRP A 29 -6.25 -1.98 -11.04
C TRP A 29 -5.34 -1.68 -12.24
N MET A 30 -4.04 -1.95 -12.13
CA MET A 30 -3.05 -1.71 -13.19
C MET A 30 -3.37 -2.48 -14.48
N ASN A 31 -3.87 -3.71 -14.35
CA ASN A 31 -4.20 -4.57 -15.49
C ASN A 31 -5.62 -4.35 -16.02
N GLY A 32 -6.35 -3.34 -15.53
CA GLY A 32 -7.65 -2.95 -16.07
C GLY A 32 -8.81 -3.88 -15.71
N LEU A 33 -8.66 -4.74 -14.70
CA LEU A 33 -9.75 -5.62 -14.24
C LEU A 33 -10.97 -4.84 -13.76
N TYR A 34 -10.74 -3.71 -13.11
CA TYR A 34 -11.78 -2.76 -12.72
C TYR A 34 -12.54 -2.22 -13.94
N VAL A 35 -11.85 -1.91 -15.04
CA VAL A 35 -12.48 -1.45 -16.29
C VAL A 35 -13.34 -2.55 -16.91
N LEU A 36 -12.84 -3.79 -16.93
CA LEU A 36 -13.62 -4.95 -17.39
C LEU A 36 -14.91 -5.13 -16.58
N LYS A 37 -14.87 -4.92 -15.26
CA LYS A 37 -16.07 -4.93 -14.42
C LYS A 37 -17.04 -3.80 -14.76
N ALA A 38 -16.55 -2.59 -14.98
CA ALA A 38 -17.40 -1.47 -15.40
C ALA A 38 -18.14 -1.78 -16.70
N ILE A 39 -17.44 -2.31 -17.70
CA ILE A 39 -18.04 -2.76 -18.97
C ILE A 39 -19.09 -3.85 -18.70
N GLY A 40 -18.79 -4.81 -17.83
CA GLY A 40 -19.74 -5.86 -17.45
C GLY A 40 -21.04 -5.32 -16.83
N CYS A 41 -20.97 -4.23 -16.06
CA CYS A 41 -22.14 -3.58 -15.48
C CYS A 41 -23.05 -2.91 -16.52
N VAL A 42 -22.47 -2.43 -17.63
CA VAL A 42 -23.23 -1.92 -18.77
C VAL A 42 -23.92 -3.06 -19.52
N LEU A 43 -23.23 -4.20 -19.67
CA LEU A 43 -23.74 -5.35 -20.43
C LEU A 43 -24.75 -6.20 -19.66
N SER A 44 -24.76 -6.15 -18.32
CA SER A 44 -25.61 -7.01 -17.49
C SER A 44 -26.18 -6.26 -16.30
N LYS A 45 -27.52 -6.29 -16.16
CA LYS A 45 -28.24 -5.77 -14.99
C LYS A 45 -27.97 -6.55 -13.68
N LYS A 46 -27.33 -7.72 -13.78
CA LYS A 46 -26.96 -8.55 -12.62
C LYS A 46 -25.53 -8.29 -12.16
N ALA A 47 -24.72 -7.60 -12.96
CA ALA A 47 -23.36 -7.26 -12.58
C ALA A 47 -23.38 -5.97 -11.75
N SER A 48 -22.63 -5.97 -10.65
CA SER A 48 -22.37 -4.79 -9.85
C SER A 48 -20.89 -4.44 -9.93
N TYR A 49 -20.62 -3.15 -9.93
CA TYR A 49 -19.27 -2.64 -9.78
C TYR A 49 -18.86 -2.79 -8.32
N PRO A 50 -17.61 -3.19 -8.01
CA PRO A 50 -17.17 -3.27 -6.63
C PRO A 50 -17.10 -1.87 -6.01
N GLU A 51 -17.79 -1.65 -4.89
CA GLU A 51 -17.77 -0.38 -4.14
C GLU A 51 -16.46 -0.18 -3.36
N LYS A 52 -15.74 -1.27 -3.10
CA LYS A 52 -14.45 -1.31 -2.40
C LYS A 52 -13.44 -2.14 -3.20
N HIS A 53 -12.25 -2.33 -2.63
CA HIS A 53 -11.22 -3.20 -3.20
C HIS A 53 -11.77 -4.57 -3.59
N MET A 54 -11.38 -5.03 -4.77
CA MET A 54 -11.92 -6.22 -5.42
C MET A 54 -11.34 -7.51 -4.84
N ILE A 55 -10.11 -7.44 -4.34
CA ILE A 55 -9.36 -8.58 -3.77
C ILE A 55 -9.13 -8.39 -2.26
N VAL A 56 -8.88 -7.16 -1.80
CA VAL A 56 -8.73 -6.88 -0.37
C VAL A 56 -10.12 -6.86 0.28
N GLY A 57 -10.32 -7.74 1.28
CA GLY A 57 -11.56 -7.81 2.04
C GLY A 57 -11.87 -6.52 2.82
N ASN A 58 -13.16 -6.32 3.12
CA ASN A 58 -13.68 -5.14 3.80
C ASN A 58 -13.07 -4.89 5.20
N GLU A 59 -12.48 -5.92 5.81
CA GLU A 59 -11.80 -5.88 7.11
C GLU A 59 -10.45 -5.17 7.06
N TYR A 60 -9.88 -4.93 5.87
CA TYR A 60 -8.52 -4.41 5.71
C TYR A 60 -8.46 -3.07 4.99
N SER A 61 -9.62 -2.52 4.61
CA SER A 61 -9.77 -1.18 4.06
C SER A 61 -10.01 -0.14 5.17
N GLU A 62 -9.31 -0.26 6.30
CA GLU A 62 -9.23 0.87 7.22
C GLU A 62 -8.50 1.97 6.45
N GLU A 63 -9.27 2.95 5.98
CA GLU A 63 -8.74 4.21 5.50
C GLU A 63 -7.82 4.72 6.61
N LEU A 64 -6.55 4.98 6.29
CA LEU A 64 -5.62 5.61 7.22
C LEU A 64 -6.33 6.80 7.83
N THR A 65 -6.36 6.84 9.16
CA THR A 65 -6.90 8.00 9.85
C THR A 65 -6.07 9.22 9.44
N GLU A 66 -6.69 10.40 9.47
CA GLU A 66 -6.03 11.64 9.04
C GLU A 66 -4.74 11.89 9.84
N GLU A 67 -4.70 11.46 11.10
CA GLU A 67 -3.52 11.48 11.98
C GLU A 67 -2.41 10.53 11.49
N GLU A 68 -2.72 9.30 11.12
CA GLU A 68 -1.72 8.34 10.61
C GLU A 68 -1.16 8.77 9.25
N LEU A 69 -2.00 9.39 8.41
CA LEU A 69 -1.57 9.95 7.13
C LEU A 69 -0.58 11.12 7.34
N GLU A 70 -0.88 12.01 8.28
CA GLU A 70 -0.02 13.15 8.60
C GLU A 70 1.33 12.71 9.18
N GLU A 71 1.34 11.67 10.02
CA GLU A 71 2.57 11.10 10.58
C GLU A 71 3.46 10.46 9.49
N ILE A 72 2.86 9.75 8.53
CA ILE A 72 3.59 9.18 7.38
C ILE A 72 4.18 10.29 6.49
N ILE A 73 3.43 11.37 6.26
CA ILE A 73 3.91 12.51 5.46
C ILE A 73 5.10 13.18 6.15
N ASP A 74 5.03 13.40 7.46
CA ASP A 74 6.12 14.03 8.21
C ASP A 74 7.39 13.17 8.19
N GLN A 75 7.25 11.87 8.46
CA GLN A 75 8.38 10.92 8.41
C GLN A 75 9.03 10.87 7.01
N ASN A 76 8.22 10.78 5.96
CA ASN A 76 8.73 10.76 4.59
C ASN A 76 9.41 12.08 4.20
N THR A 77 8.89 13.21 4.69
CA THR A 77 9.48 14.52 4.45
C THR A 77 10.84 14.64 5.13
N GLN A 78 10.98 14.17 6.38
CA GLN A 78 12.25 14.14 7.09
C GLN A 78 13.29 13.25 6.38
N ILE A 79 12.87 12.06 5.94
CA ILE A 79 13.74 11.13 5.18
C ILE A 79 14.17 11.75 3.85
N ALA A 80 13.24 12.37 3.10
CA ALA A 80 13.54 13.03 1.84
C ALA A 80 14.51 14.21 2.04
N ALA A 81 14.31 15.02 3.08
CA ALA A 81 15.20 16.13 3.42
C ALA A 81 16.61 15.64 3.78
N ALA A 82 16.72 14.59 4.59
CA ALA A 82 18.01 13.99 4.94
C ALA A 82 18.75 13.44 3.70
N ASN A 83 18.02 12.75 2.81
CA ASN A 83 18.58 12.23 1.57
C ASN A 83 19.03 13.36 0.63
N PHE A 84 18.24 14.42 0.52
CA PHE A 84 18.59 15.59 -0.29
C PHE A 84 19.82 16.32 0.27
N ALA A 85 19.92 16.50 1.59
CA ALA A 85 21.08 17.09 2.23
C ALA A 85 22.35 16.24 2.03
N ALA A 86 22.23 14.91 2.16
CA ALA A 86 23.32 13.99 1.89
C ALA A 86 23.77 14.05 0.42
N TRP A 87 22.83 14.11 -0.51
CA TRP A 87 23.11 14.29 -1.94
C TRP A 87 23.80 15.64 -2.21
N ALA A 88 23.26 16.75 -1.72
CA ALA A 88 23.81 18.09 -1.93
C ALA A 88 25.23 18.23 -1.36
N ASN A 89 25.47 17.68 -0.17
CA ASN A 89 26.81 17.62 0.41
C ASN A 89 27.77 16.80 -0.46
N ARG A 90 27.32 15.67 -1.01
CA ARG A 90 28.16 14.85 -1.89
C ARG A 90 28.50 15.60 -3.18
N THR A 91 27.51 16.25 -3.80
CA THR A 91 27.67 17.01 -5.06
C THR A 91 28.59 18.23 -4.86
N ASN A 92 28.42 18.98 -3.78
CA ASN A 92 29.29 20.13 -3.46
C ASN A 92 30.74 19.71 -3.18
N ASN A 93 30.95 18.56 -2.54
CA ASN A 93 32.31 18.07 -2.28
C ASN A 93 32.98 17.48 -3.54
N THR A 94 32.22 17.09 -4.56
CA THR A 94 32.78 16.59 -5.84
C THR A 94 33.19 17.69 -6.81
N ASP A 95 32.59 18.88 -6.74
CA ASP A 95 32.94 20.03 -7.61
C ASP A 95 34.17 20.82 -7.13
N SER A 96 34.67 20.58 -5.91
CA SER A 96 35.87 21.22 -5.36
C SER A 96 37.20 20.49 -5.70
N ARG A 97 37.28 19.81 -6.86
CA ARG A 97 38.49 19.12 -7.35
C ARG A 97 38.86 19.50 -8.77
#